data_AF-A0AAP6BG26-F1
#
_entry.id   AF-A0AAP6BG26-F1
#
_cell.length_a   1.000
_cell.length_b   1.000
_cell.length_c   1.000
_cell.angle_alpha   90.00
_cell.angle_beta   90.00
_cell.angle_gamma   90.00
#
_symmetry.space_group_name_H-M   'P 1'
#
loop_
_entity.id
_entity.type
_entity.pdbx_description
1 polymer ?
#
loop_
_entity_poly.entity_id
_entity_poly.type
_entity_poly.pdbx_seq_one_letter_code
_entity_poly.pdbx_strand_id
1 'polypeptide(L)'
;MEFPGFGISDPTDRHPMLAAPRAVRALLDGLGLQQADVVGNSMGGVVALQLAIGKPELFRRARRAAAPAGVPGDFRELLLRG
;
A
#
# COMPACT_ATOMS: atom_id res chain seq x y z
N MET A 1 5.20 -7.31 6.44
CA MET A 1 4.74 -8.25 5.40
C MET A 1 5.60 -8.08 4.17
N GLU A 2 5.79 -9.15 3.42
CA GLU A 2 6.38 -9.11 2.07
C GLU A 2 5.24 -9.33 1.07
N PHE A 3 5.37 -8.81 -0.16
CA PHE A 3 4.35 -9.05 -1.19
C PHE A 3 4.63 -10.36 -1.92
N PRO A 4 3.61 -10.99 -2.53
CA PRO A 4 3.82 -12.19 -3.33
C PRO A 4 4.93 -11.99 -4.36
N GLY A 5 5.83 -12.98 -4.48
CA GLY A 5 7.03 -12.92 -5.32
C GLY A 5 8.25 -12.25 -4.66
N PHE A 6 8.18 -11.83 -3.39
CA PHE A 6 9.31 -11.29 -2.65
C PHE A 6 9.59 -12.10 -1.38
N GLY A 7 10.88 -12.27 -1.07
CA GLY A 7 11.33 -12.87 0.18
C GLY A 7 10.78 -14.26 0.39
N ILE A 8 10.10 -14.47 1.52
CA ILE A 8 9.49 -15.77 1.87
C ILE A 8 8.00 -15.88 1.50
N SER A 9 7.41 -14.83 0.92
CA SER A 9 6.01 -14.87 0.49
C SER A 9 5.82 -15.75 -0.75
N ASP A 10 4.60 -16.28 -0.90
CA ASP A 10 4.25 -17.14 -2.02
C ASP A 10 4.63 -16.52 -3.38
N PRO A 11 5.10 -17.33 -4.36
CA PRO A 11 5.40 -16.84 -5.69
C PRO A 11 4.12 -16.37 -6.40
N THR A 12 4.30 -15.50 -7.41
CA THR A 12 3.20 -15.05 -8.27
C THR A 12 3.71 -14.72 -9.66
N ASP A 13 2.93 -15.06 -10.68
CA ASP A 13 3.19 -14.64 -12.07
C ASP A 13 2.61 -13.26 -12.37
N ARG A 14 1.91 -12.63 -11.41
CA ARG A 14 1.32 -11.31 -11.57
C ARG A 14 2.33 -10.23 -11.22
N HIS A 15 2.23 -9.10 -11.92
CA HIS A 15 2.98 -7.90 -11.54
C HIS A 15 2.72 -7.56 -10.06
N PRO A 16 3.76 -7.25 -9.25
CA PRO A 16 3.63 -7.01 -7.81
C PRO A 16 2.53 -6.03 -7.41
N MET A 17 2.38 -4.92 -8.14
CA MET A 17 1.32 -3.92 -7.92
C MET A 17 -0.11 -4.47 -8.04
N LEU A 18 -0.31 -5.55 -8.79
CA LEU A 18 -1.62 -6.20 -8.96
C LEU A 18 -1.85 -7.32 -7.93
N ALA A 19 -0.78 -7.98 -7.48
CA ALA A 19 -0.88 -9.04 -6.47
C ALA A 19 -1.00 -8.49 -5.04
N ALA A 20 -0.27 -7.42 -4.73
CA ALA A 20 -0.13 -6.88 -3.40
C ALA A 20 -1.46 -6.49 -2.72
N PRO A 21 -2.44 -5.84 -3.39
CA PRO A 21 -3.69 -5.45 -2.72
C PRO A 21 -4.48 -6.64 -2.14
N ARG A 22 -4.48 -7.78 -2.85
CA ARG A 22 -5.15 -9.00 -2.36
C ARG A 22 -4.41 -9.61 -1.18
N ALA A 23 -3.08 -9.61 -1.21
CA ALA A 23 -2.25 -10.12 -0.11
C ALA A 23 -2.43 -9.29 1.18
N VAL A 24 -2.51 -7.96 1.07
CA VAL A 24 -2.80 -7.09 2.23
C VAL A 24 -4.16 -7.44 2.86
N ARG A 25 -5.20 -7.62 2.03
CA ARG A 25 -6.53 -8.00 2.53
C ARG A 25 -6.50 -9.37 3.21
N ALA A 26 -5.90 -10.36 2.55
CA ALA A 26 -5.79 -11.72 3.09
C ALA A 26 -5.03 -11.75 4.42
N LEU A 27 -3.99 -10.92 4.56
CA LEU A 27 -3.26 -10.76 5.81
C LEU A 27 -4.15 -10.21 6.93
N LEU A 28 -4.92 -9.13 6.66
CA LEU A 28 -5.82 -8.56 7.66
C LEU A 28 -6.90 -9.57 8.09
N ASP A 29 -7.52 -10.25 7.11
CA ASP A 29 -8.53 -11.28 7.39
C ASP A 29 -7.94 -12.43 8.21
N GLY A 30 -6.75 -12.92 7.85
CA GLY A 30 -6.06 -14.00 8.58
C GLY A 30 -5.62 -13.62 10.00
N LEU A 31 -5.41 -12.33 10.27
CA LEU A 31 -5.14 -11.80 11.61
C LEU A 31 -6.42 -11.45 12.39
N GLY A 32 -7.61 -11.57 11.78
CA GLY A 32 -8.87 -11.15 12.39
C GLY A 32 -9.00 -9.63 12.57
N LEU A 33 -8.22 -8.84 11.82
CA LEU A 33 -8.22 -7.38 11.91
C LEU A 33 -9.25 -6.79 10.96
N GLN A 34 -10.31 -6.23 11.53
CA GLN A 34 -11.32 -5.50 10.74
C GLN A 34 -10.80 -4.15 10.21
N GLN A 35 -9.83 -3.55 10.90
CA GLN A 35 -9.23 -2.27 10.54
C GLN A 35 -7.82 -2.15 11.14
N ALA A 36 -6.91 -1.48 10.44
CA ALA A 36 -5.53 -1.23 10.90
C ALA A 36 -5.05 0.20 10.62
N ASP A 37 -3.93 0.61 11.22
CA ASP A 37 -3.15 1.77 10.73
C ASP A 37 -2.03 1.23 9.82
N VAL A 38 -1.76 1.89 8.69
CA VAL A 38 -0.76 1.45 7.72
C VAL A 38 0.25 2.53 7.39
N VAL A 39 1.53 2.14 7.37
CA VAL A 39 2.64 2.94 6.86
C VAL A 39 3.33 2.14 5.75
N GLY A 40 3.50 2.75 4.58
CA GLY A 40 4.15 2.10 3.44
C GLY A 40 5.26 2.96 2.82
N ASN A 41 6.39 2.36 2.45
CA ASN A 41 7.44 3.01 1.67
C ASN A 41 7.44 2.50 0.22
N SER A 42 7.91 3.34 -0.71
CA SER A 42 8.03 2.99 -2.14
C SER A 42 6.74 2.34 -2.68
N MET A 43 6.84 1.16 -3.28
CA MET A 43 5.73 0.32 -3.76
C MET A 43 4.67 0.08 -2.67
N GLY A 44 5.08 -0.25 -1.45
CA GLY A 44 4.16 -0.49 -0.34
C GLY A 44 3.35 0.75 0.04
N GLY A 45 3.93 1.94 -0.12
CA GLY A 45 3.22 3.21 0.07
C GLY A 45 2.15 3.45 -1.00
N VAL A 46 2.45 3.13 -2.26
CA VAL A 46 1.49 3.24 -3.36
C VAL A 46 0.33 2.26 -3.16
N VAL A 47 0.62 0.99 -2.82
CA VAL A 47 -0.40 -0.02 -2.54
C VAL A 47 -1.27 0.39 -1.34
N ALA A 48 -0.67 0.89 -0.25
CA ALA A 48 -1.41 1.35 0.92
C ALA A 48 -2.37 2.49 0.59
N LEU A 49 -1.94 3.48 -0.20
CA LEU A 49 -2.79 4.59 -0.63
C LEU A 49 -3.91 4.14 -1.57
N GLN A 50 -3.61 3.26 -2.53
CA GLN A 50 -4.62 2.70 -3.44
C GLN A 50 -5.72 1.96 -2.68
N LEU A 51 -5.34 1.14 -1.70
CA LEU A 51 -6.29 0.44 -0.83
C LEU A 51 -7.06 1.42 0.07
N ALA A 52 -6.41 2.44 0.65
CA ALA A 52 -7.09 3.44 1.46
C ALA A 52 -8.15 4.21 0.67
N ILE A 53 -7.92 4.47 -0.62
CA ILE A 53 -8.88 5.14 -1.51
C ILE A 53 -10.02 4.19 -1.91
N GLY A 54 -9.69 2.97 -2.33
CA GLY A 54 -10.69 2.03 -2.85
C GLY A 54 -11.45 1.23 -1.79
N LYS A 55 -10.89 1.12 -0.58
CA LYS A 55 -11.40 0.34 0.55
C LYS A 55 -11.09 1.05 1.88
N PRO A 56 -11.65 2.25 2.11
CA PRO A 56 -11.32 3.09 3.27
C PRO A 56 -11.60 2.43 4.62
N GLU A 57 -12.50 1.44 4.67
CA GLU A 57 -12.82 0.69 5.88
C GLU A 57 -11.62 -0.11 6.43
N LEU A 58 -10.69 -0.51 5.56
CA LEU A 58 -9.52 -1.31 5.95
C LEU A 58 -8.53 -0.55 6.81
N PHE A 59 -8.45 0.78 6.65
CA PHE A 59 -7.46 1.58 7.32
C PHE A 59 -8.05 2.77 8.05
N ARG A 60 -7.82 2.83 9.36
CA ARG A 60 -8.13 4.02 10.16
C ARG A 60 -7.22 5.19 9.77
N ARG A 61 -5.95 4.89 9.47
CA ARG A 61 -4.95 5.85 8.98
C ARG A 61 -4.04 5.17 7.96
N ALA A 62 -3.76 5.88 6.87
CA ALA A 62 -2.75 5.48 5.88
C ALA A 62 -1.71 6.60 5.72
N ARG A 63 -0.43 6.22 5.71
CA ARG A 63 0.69 7.13 5.49
C ARG A 63 1.70 6.51 4.54
N ARG A 64 2.16 7.29 3.57
CA ARG A 64 3.38 6.97 2.83
C ARG A 64 4.56 7.50 3.63
N ALA A 65 5.58 6.67 3.85
CA ALA A 65 6.83 7.15 4.41
C ALA A 65 7.36 8.28 3.50
N ALA A 66 7.68 9.42 4.08
CA ALA A 66 8.18 10.56 3.32
C ALA A 66 9.45 10.15 2.57
N ALA A 67 9.61 10.67 1.35
CA ALA A 67 10.91 10.66 0.70
C ALA A 67 11.92 11.40 1.60
N PRO A 68 13.23 11.07 1.52
CA PRO A 68 14.25 11.90 2.15
C PRO A 68 14.00 13.38 1.83
N ALA A 69 14.19 14.25 2.82
CA ALA A 69 13.85 15.67 2.75
C ALA A 69 14.35 16.31 1.45
N GLY A 70 13.42 16.89 0.67
CA GLY A 70 13.73 17.52 -0.63
C GLY A 70 12.69 17.32 -1.74
N VAL A 71 11.73 16.40 -1.56
CA VAL A 71 10.62 16.20 -2.50
C VAL A 71 9.34 16.84 -1.92
N PRO A 72 8.72 17.83 -2.60
CA PRO A 72 7.53 18.50 -2.11
C PRO A 72 6.39 17.51 -1.81
N GLY A 73 5.79 17.65 -0.62
CA GLY A 73 4.77 16.75 -0.08
C GLY A 73 3.34 16.98 -0.59
N ASP A 74 3.14 17.86 -1.56
CA ASP A 74 1.82 18.10 -2.15
C ASP A 74 1.68 17.44 -3.52
N PHE A 75 1.00 16.28 -3.52
CA PHE A 75 0.71 15.49 -4.72
C PHE A 75 -0.47 16.04 -5.54
N ARG A 76 -1.23 17.05 -5.04
CA ARG A 76 -2.36 17.63 -5.79
C ARG A 76 -1.90 18.46 -6.98
N GLU A 77 -0.70 19.05 -6.93
CA GLU A 77 -0.15 19.84 -8.05
C GLU A 77 0.41 18.97 -9.19
N LEU A 78 0.87 17.74 -8.89
CA LEU A 78 1.52 16.87 -9.87
C LEU A 78 0.54 16.20 -10.85
N LEU A 79 -0.75 16.13 -10.49
CA LEU A 79 -1.80 15.51 -11.30
C LEU A 79 -2.50 16.47 -12.28
N LEU A 80 -2.29 17.78 -12.13
CA LEU A 80 -3.01 18.82 -12.90
C LEU A 80 -2.13 19.50 -13.98
N ARG A 81 -0.89 19.05 -14.17
CA ARG A 81 0.03 19.54 -15.22
C ARG A 81 0.24 18.53 -16.35
N GLY A 82 -0.77 17.71 -16.64
CA GLY A 82 -0.83 16.83 -17.80
C GLY A 82 -1.92 17.26 -18.77
#